data_AF-A0A7R9J457-F1
#
_entry.id   AF-A0A7R9J457-F1
#
_cell.length_a   1.000
_cell.length_b   1.000
_cell.length_c   1.000
_cell.angle_alpha   90.00
_cell.angle_beta   90.00
_cell.angle_gamma   90.00
#
_symmetry.space_group_name_H-M   'P 1'
#
loop_
_entity.id
_entity.type
_entity.pdbx_description
1 polymer ?
#
loop_
_entity_poly.entity_id
_entity_poly.type
_entity_poly.pdbx_seq_one_letter_code
_entity_poly.pdbx_strand_id
1 'polypeptide(L)'
;MSSWLFNVLMDKCMRDAWEDLVGVQMDKNVSGTFTAIISLIASIMAPSIRTAAIYYFITALFVLLACFDTYFALPLNRFYRYHELVHEKEMQRKKKENRGVQPSIPYLTVFLQCLPQCFNVFFTFFVTLSIFPAVQADINRSDPNFFVSDELYVSVTCFLTFNICALIGSILSTLGSWPSPKYLVIPVVMRVLFIPFFLVCNYHPRKLERKFPILVENDWVYWSGAAAMAVSSGYYSSVAMMYCPGSVEPQYASTAGMFGAASLISGIFGGIMFTLLMPKLVTLIEWNI
;
A
#
# COMPACT_ATOMS: atom_id res chain seq x y z
N MET A 1 -18.20 0.81 18.99
CA MET A 1 -19.15 0.12 18.09
C MET A 1 -18.36 -1.00 17.43
N SER A 2 -18.65 -2.27 17.76
CA SER A 2 -17.91 -3.42 17.24
C SER A 2 -18.12 -3.56 15.73
N SER A 3 -17.09 -4.04 15.00
CA SER A 3 -17.08 -4.28 13.53
C SER A 3 -18.38 -4.97 13.03
N TRP A 4 -18.93 -5.85 13.85
CA TRP A 4 -20.18 -6.56 13.59
C TRP A 4 -21.42 -5.65 13.48
N LEU A 5 -21.56 -4.67 14.37
CA LEU A 5 -22.68 -3.72 14.35
C LEU A 5 -22.58 -2.74 13.17
N PHE A 6 -21.36 -2.41 12.75
CA PHE A 6 -21.11 -1.58 11.56
C PHE A 6 -21.52 -2.32 10.26
N ASN A 7 -21.21 -3.62 10.15
CA ASN A 7 -21.58 -4.43 9.00
C ASN A 7 -23.09 -4.68 8.86
N VAL A 8 -23.82 -4.81 9.98
CA VAL A 8 -25.27 -4.99 9.98
C VAL A 8 -26.02 -3.71 9.64
N LEU A 9 -25.46 -2.54 9.97
CA LEU A 9 -26.10 -1.23 9.75
C LEU A 9 -25.74 -0.55 8.42
N MET A 10 -24.77 -1.06 7.67
CA MET A 10 -24.43 -0.51 6.36
C MET A 10 -25.51 -0.79 5.30
N ASP A 11 -25.79 0.19 4.45
CA ASP A 11 -26.54 -0.02 3.21
C ASP A 11 -25.76 -0.96 2.27
N LYS A 12 -26.45 -1.74 1.45
CA LYS A 12 -25.86 -2.70 0.51
C LYS A 12 -24.85 -2.02 -0.42
N CYS A 13 -25.19 -0.84 -0.93
CA CYS A 13 -24.31 -0.06 -1.81
C CYS A 13 -22.99 0.34 -1.14
N MET A 14 -23.00 0.62 0.17
CA MET A 14 -21.78 0.95 0.90
C MET A 14 -20.94 -0.29 1.20
N ARG A 15 -21.58 -1.45 1.44
CA ARG A 15 -20.87 -2.73 1.57
C ARG A 15 -20.17 -3.12 0.27
N ASP A 16 -20.84 -3.01 -0.87
CA ASP A 16 -20.25 -3.38 -2.15
C ASP A 16 -19.03 -2.48 -2.46
N ALA A 17 -19.16 -1.15 -2.30
CA ALA A 17 -18.03 -0.22 -2.45
C ALA A 17 -16.90 -0.45 -1.44
N TRP A 18 -17.24 -0.94 -0.25
CA TRP A 18 -16.29 -1.30 0.79
C TRP A 18 -15.46 -2.53 0.41
N GLU A 19 -16.13 -3.60 -0.03
CA GLU A 19 -15.47 -4.84 -0.48
C GLU A 19 -14.56 -4.57 -1.67
N ASP A 20 -15.00 -3.75 -2.62
CA ASP A 20 -14.21 -3.39 -3.80
C ASP A 20 -12.91 -2.64 -3.44
N LEU A 21 -12.98 -1.62 -2.59
CA LEU A 21 -11.80 -0.81 -2.23
C LEU A 21 -10.80 -1.57 -1.37
N VAL A 22 -11.29 -2.37 -0.43
CA VAL A 22 -10.43 -3.24 0.39
C VAL A 22 -9.82 -4.33 -0.48
N GLY A 23 -10.59 -4.92 -1.40
CA GLY A 23 -10.13 -5.88 -2.39
C GLY A 23 -8.99 -5.33 -3.23
N VAL A 24 -9.14 -4.12 -3.80
CA VAL A 24 -8.08 -3.47 -4.60
C VAL A 24 -6.79 -3.27 -3.81
N GLN A 25 -6.87 -2.89 -2.53
CA GLN A 25 -5.68 -2.71 -1.69
C GLN A 25 -5.02 -4.04 -1.33
N MET A 26 -5.83 -5.08 -1.11
CA MET A 26 -5.36 -6.45 -0.86
C MET A 26 -4.67 -7.03 -2.09
N ASP A 27 -5.27 -6.88 -3.27
CA ASP A 27 -4.74 -7.36 -4.55
C ASP A 27 -3.35 -6.77 -4.83
N LYS A 28 -3.17 -5.47 -4.54
CA LYS A 28 -1.85 -4.80 -4.62
C LYS A 28 -0.81 -5.47 -3.74
N ASN A 29 -1.16 -5.77 -2.49
CA ASN A 29 -0.23 -6.37 -1.53
C ASN A 29 0.02 -7.86 -1.82
N VAL A 30 -0.98 -8.59 -2.33
CA VAL A 30 -0.85 -9.97 -2.81
C VAL A 30 0.10 -10.02 -4.01
N SER A 31 -0.11 -9.15 -5.00
CA SER A 31 0.76 -9.04 -6.17
C SER A 31 2.20 -8.72 -5.78
N GLY A 32 2.40 -7.73 -4.91
CA GLY A 32 3.74 -7.38 -4.40
C GLY A 32 4.41 -8.54 -3.64
N THR A 33 3.65 -9.30 -2.84
CA THR A 33 4.15 -10.48 -2.13
C THR A 33 4.57 -11.57 -3.09
N PHE A 34 3.73 -11.88 -4.09
CA PHE A 34 4.05 -12.84 -5.12
C PHE A 34 5.31 -12.45 -5.90
N THR A 35 5.43 -11.18 -6.29
CA THR A 35 6.61 -10.65 -6.97
C THR A 35 7.87 -10.75 -6.10
N ALA A 36 7.79 -10.42 -4.81
CA ALA A 36 8.92 -10.53 -3.89
C ALA A 36 9.38 -11.98 -3.68
N ILE A 37 8.44 -12.92 -3.58
CA ILE A 37 8.73 -14.36 -3.47
C ILE A 37 9.42 -14.87 -4.74
N ILE A 38 8.90 -14.54 -5.93
CA ILE A 38 9.54 -14.93 -7.20
C ILE A 38 10.95 -14.34 -7.29
N SER A 39 11.11 -13.06 -6.95
CA SER A 39 12.43 -12.41 -6.98
C SER A 39 13.41 -13.10 -6.04
N LEU A 40 12.97 -13.50 -4.85
CA LEU A 40 13.82 -14.21 -3.89
C LEU A 40 14.19 -15.61 -4.39
N ILE A 41 13.22 -16.36 -4.91
CA ILE A 41 13.44 -17.69 -5.50
C ILE A 41 14.41 -17.60 -6.68
N ALA A 42 14.26 -16.59 -7.54
CA ALA A 42 15.16 -16.35 -8.67
C ALA A 42 16.60 -16.07 -8.19
N SER A 43 16.77 -15.29 -7.11
CA SER A 43 18.09 -15.04 -6.50
C SER A 43 18.72 -16.29 -5.88
N ILE A 44 17.93 -17.18 -5.27
CA ILE A 44 18.44 -18.40 -4.63
C ILE A 44 18.81 -19.48 -5.66
N MET A 45 18.02 -19.64 -6.71
CA MET A 45 18.25 -20.69 -7.72
C MET A 45 19.34 -20.33 -8.73
N ALA A 46 19.62 -19.04 -8.91
CA ALA A 46 20.50 -18.59 -9.96
C ALA A 46 21.98 -18.61 -9.53
N PRO A 47 22.88 -19.15 -10.38
CA PRO A 47 24.32 -19.12 -10.11
C PRO A 47 24.97 -17.74 -10.30
N SER A 48 24.24 -16.76 -10.84
CA SER A 48 24.71 -15.39 -11.04
C SER A 48 23.56 -14.39 -11.02
N ILE A 49 23.86 -13.13 -10.68
CA ILE A 49 22.88 -12.02 -10.69
C ILE A 49 22.21 -11.87 -12.07
N ARG A 50 22.97 -12.10 -13.15
CA ARG A 50 22.45 -12.05 -14.52
C ARG A 50 21.43 -13.17 -14.76
N THR A 51 21.73 -14.38 -14.32
CA THR A 51 20.81 -15.52 -14.46
C THR A 51 19.55 -15.32 -13.61
N ALA A 52 19.68 -14.73 -12.41
CA ALA A 52 18.53 -14.38 -11.56
C ALA A 52 17.58 -13.41 -12.29
N ALA A 53 18.13 -12.38 -12.93
CA ALA A 53 17.36 -11.42 -13.70
C ALA A 53 16.64 -12.07 -14.89
N ILE A 54 17.29 -13.01 -15.59
CA ILE A 54 16.69 -13.77 -16.69
C ILE A 54 15.51 -14.61 -16.18
N TYR A 55 15.69 -15.34 -15.07
CA TYR A 55 14.61 -16.14 -14.47
C TYR A 55 13.44 -15.28 -14.05
N TYR A 56 13.70 -14.17 -13.35
CA TYR A 56 12.66 -13.23 -12.96
C TYR A 56 11.88 -12.68 -14.16
N PHE A 57 12.58 -12.31 -15.25
CA PHE A 57 11.95 -11.80 -16.46
C PHE A 57 11.09 -12.86 -17.18
N ILE A 58 11.58 -14.10 -17.28
CA ILE A 58 10.81 -15.20 -17.89
C ILE A 58 9.54 -15.48 -17.09
N THR A 59 9.63 -15.54 -15.75
CA THR A 59 8.45 -15.73 -14.90
C THR A 59 7.45 -14.58 -15.06
N ALA A 60 7.92 -13.33 -15.10
CA ALA A 60 7.06 -12.18 -15.34
C ALA A 60 6.35 -12.24 -16.70
N LEU A 61 7.04 -12.64 -17.76
CA LEU A 61 6.46 -12.81 -19.09
C LEU A 61 5.39 -13.90 -19.10
N PHE A 62 5.65 -15.03 -18.44
CA PHE A 62 4.67 -16.12 -18.32
C PHE A 62 3.39 -15.65 -17.60
N VAL A 63 3.55 -14.95 -16.47
CA VAL A 63 2.41 -14.39 -15.71
C VAL A 63 1.62 -13.40 -16.57
N LEU A 64 2.30 -12.53 -17.31
CA LEU A 64 1.66 -11.57 -18.22
C LEU A 64 0.83 -12.27 -19.30
N LEU A 65 1.38 -13.31 -19.93
CA LEU A 65 0.66 -14.11 -20.93
C LEU A 65 -0.56 -14.80 -20.32
N ALA A 66 -0.41 -15.41 -19.14
CA ALA A 66 -1.53 -16.02 -18.42
C ALA A 66 -2.64 -14.99 -18.08
N CYS A 67 -2.27 -13.78 -17.67
CA CYS A 67 -3.23 -12.68 -17.45
C CYS A 67 -3.93 -12.27 -18.75
N PHE A 68 -3.18 -12.18 -19.86
CA PHE A 68 -3.72 -11.84 -21.17
C PHE A 68 -4.71 -12.90 -21.67
N ASP A 69 -4.37 -14.18 -21.58
CA ASP A 69 -5.26 -15.28 -21.96
C ASP A 69 -6.53 -15.31 -21.09
N THR A 70 -6.36 -15.09 -19.78
CA THR A 70 -7.50 -15.02 -18.84
C THR A 70 -8.43 -13.86 -19.16
N TYR A 71 -7.91 -12.71 -19.60
CA TYR A 71 -8.72 -11.56 -20.01
C TYR A 71 -9.66 -11.90 -21.18
N PHE A 72 -9.18 -12.65 -22.18
CA PHE A 72 -10.05 -13.13 -23.28
C PHE A 72 -10.97 -14.27 -22.87
N ALA A 73 -10.59 -15.07 -21.87
CA ALA A 73 -11.44 -16.13 -21.34
C ALA A 73 -12.58 -15.61 -20.46
N LEU A 74 -12.43 -14.42 -19.85
CA LEU A 74 -13.39 -13.88 -18.89
C LEU A 74 -14.82 -13.72 -19.47
N PRO A 75 -15.03 -13.18 -20.68
CA PRO A 75 -16.37 -13.08 -21.29
C PRO A 75 -17.01 -14.43 -21.63
N LEU A 76 -16.21 -15.51 -21.76
CA LEU A 76 -16.71 -16.85 -22.01
C LEU A 76 -17.33 -17.48 -20.75
N ASN A 77 -17.00 -16.95 -19.55
CA ASN A 77 -17.53 -17.46 -18.31
C ASN A 77 -19.02 -17.10 -18.14
N ARG A 78 -19.85 -18.13 -17.92
CA ARG A 78 -21.29 -17.98 -17.69
C ARG A 78 -21.61 -17.07 -16.48
N PHE A 79 -20.78 -17.11 -15.44
CA PHE A 79 -20.94 -16.27 -14.26
C PHE A 79 -20.74 -14.78 -14.59
N TYR A 80 -19.64 -14.45 -15.28
CA TYR A 80 -19.33 -13.08 -15.70
C TYR A 80 -20.46 -12.50 -16.56
N ARG A 81 -20.89 -13.25 -17.59
CA ARG A 81 -21.98 -12.83 -18.49
C ARG A 81 -23.30 -12.62 -17.75
N TYR A 82 -23.59 -13.41 -16.71
CA TYR A 82 -24.80 -13.20 -15.91
C TYR A 82 -24.75 -11.88 -15.15
N HIS A 83 -23.64 -11.58 -14.46
CA HIS A 83 -23.49 -10.33 -13.70
C HIS A 83 -23.41 -9.10 -14.58
N GLU A 84 -22.77 -9.19 -15.74
CA GLU A 84 -22.75 -8.13 -16.76
C GLU A 84 -24.17 -7.77 -17.23
N LEU A 85 -24.98 -8.78 -17.60
CA LEU A 85 -26.38 -8.57 -18.01
C LEU A 85 -27.26 -8.01 -16.89
N VAL A 86 -27.04 -8.44 -15.65
CA VAL A 86 -27.77 -7.90 -14.48
C VAL A 86 -27.39 -6.42 -14.28
N HIS A 87 -26.10 -6.10 -14.34
CA HIS A 87 -25.62 -4.73 -14.16
C HIS A 87 -26.13 -3.79 -15.27
N GLU A 88 -26.13 -4.24 -16.53
CA GLU A 88 -26.73 -3.49 -17.64
C GLU A 88 -28.22 -3.22 -17.44
N LYS A 89 -28.99 -4.22 -17.00
CA LYS A 89 -30.42 -4.07 -16.71
C LYS A 89 -30.67 -3.06 -15.58
N GLU A 90 -29.86 -3.09 -14.54
CA GLU A 90 -29.95 -2.11 -13.44
C GLU A 90 -29.63 -0.69 -13.93
N MET A 91 -28.57 -0.52 -14.73
CA MET A 91 -28.21 0.77 -15.32
C MET A 91 -29.31 1.32 -16.23
N GLN A 92 -29.94 0.45 -17.02
CA GLN A 92 -31.09 0.82 -17.85
C GLN A 92 -32.32 1.18 -17.01
N ARG A 93 -32.58 0.45 -15.91
CA ARG A 93 -33.68 0.75 -14.99
C ARG A 93 -33.49 2.12 -14.34
N LYS A 94 -32.30 2.40 -13.80
CA LYS A 94 -31.92 3.70 -13.22
C LYS A 94 -32.04 4.84 -14.24
N LYS A 95 -31.64 4.62 -15.50
CA LYS A 95 -31.84 5.60 -16.58
C LYS A 95 -33.32 5.86 -16.91
N LYS A 96 -34.19 4.84 -16.82
CA LYS A 96 -35.64 4.98 -17.06
C LYS A 96 -36.35 5.65 -15.89
N GLU A 97 -35.95 5.37 -14.65
CA GLU A 97 -36.47 5.99 -13.42
C GLU A 97 -36.05 7.47 -13.32
N ASN A 98 -34.80 7.83 -13.67
CA ASN A 98 -34.28 9.20 -13.63
C ASN A 98 -34.55 10.05 -14.89
N ARG A 99 -35.65 9.82 -15.61
CA ARG A 99 -36.05 10.64 -16.77
C ARG A 99 -36.41 12.08 -16.34
N GLY A 100 -35.40 12.94 -16.17
CA GLY A 100 -35.59 14.40 -16.11
C GLY A 100 -34.77 15.18 -15.08
N VAL A 101 -34.14 14.51 -14.11
CA VAL A 101 -33.27 15.19 -13.13
C VAL A 101 -31.95 14.44 -13.11
N GLN A 102 -30.90 15.00 -13.74
CA GLN A 102 -29.54 14.59 -13.40
C GLN A 102 -29.23 15.19 -12.03
N PRO A 103 -29.03 14.39 -10.97
CA PRO A 103 -28.50 14.93 -9.74
C PRO A 103 -27.10 15.48 -10.04
N SER A 104 -26.91 16.79 -9.93
CA SER A 104 -25.56 17.36 -9.98
C SER A 104 -24.80 16.80 -8.77
N ILE A 105 -23.74 16.04 -9.03
CA ILE A 105 -22.89 15.54 -7.96
C ILE A 105 -22.16 16.75 -7.38
N PRO A 106 -22.33 17.09 -6.09
CA PRO A 106 -21.64 18.22 -5.49
C PRO A 106 -20.19 17.80 -5.16
N TYR A 107 -19.34 17.69 -6.19
CA TYR A 107 -17.97 17.17 -6.09
C TYR A 107 -17.16 17.83 -4.98
N LEU A 108 -17.28 19.14 -4.80
CA LEU A 108 -16.56 19.86 -3.75
C LEU A 108 -17.00 19.45 -2.35
N THR A 109 -18.31 19.28 -2.14
CA THR A 109 -18.88 18.84 -0.86
C THR A 109 -18.47 17.40 -0.55
N VAL A 110 -18.55 16.52 -1.54
CA VAL A 110 -18.10 15.11 -1.44
C VAL A 110 -16.61 15.08 -1.08
N PHE A 111 -15.79 15.87 -1.77
CA PHE A 111 -14.36 15.97 -1.51
C PHE A 111 -14.06 16.50 -0.10
N LEU A 112 -14.71 17.58 0.34
CA LEU A 112 -14.49 18.15 1.68
C LEU A 112 -14.90 17.18 2.79
N GLN A 113 -15.95 16.38 2.59
CA GLN A 113 -16.38 15.35 3.53
C GLN A 113 -15.39 14.18 3.61
N CYS A 114 -14.84 13.73 2.46
CA CYS A 114 -13.87 12.64 2.43
C CYS A 114 -12.42 13.09 2.67
N LEU A 115 -12.14 14.41 2.67
CA LEU A 115 -10.82 15.01 2.79
C LEU A 115 -9.98 14.45 3.95
N PRO A 116 -10.52 14.24 5.18
CA PRO A 116 -9.74 13.67 6.26
C PRO A 116 -9.23 12.26 5.96
N GLN A 117 -10.04 11.44 5.26
CA GLN A 117 -9.65 10.08 4.87
C GLN A 117 -8.70 10.09 3.68
N CYS A 118 -8.92 10.98 2.71
CA CYS A 118 -7.96 11.24 1.64
C CYS A 118 -6.59 11.62 2.20
N PHE A 119 -6.53 12.52 3.19
CA PHE A 119 -5.28 12.85 3.88
C PHE A 119 -4.64 11.64 4.55
N ASN A 120 -5.42 10.80 5.24
CA ASN A 120 -4.89 9.59 5.89
C ASN A 120 -4.26 8.62 4.88
N VAL A 121 -4.92 8.42 3.73
CA VAL A 121 -4.38 7.63 2.61
C VAL A 121 -3.07 8.25 2.11
N PHE A 122 -3.13 9.53 1.72
CA PHE A 122 -1.99 10.25 1.16
C PHE A 122 -0.78 10.14 2.07
N PHE A 123 -0.95 10.48 3.34
CA PHE A 123 0.15 10.56 4.30
C PHE A 123 0.72 9.19 4.64
N THR A 124 -0.12 8.15 4.70
CA THR A 124 0.34 6.76 4.89
C THR A 124 1.29 6.36 3.76
N PHE A 125 0.88 6.54 2.49
CA PHE A 125 1.73 6.20 1.34
C PHE A 125 2.93 7.14 1.18
N PHE A 126 2.76 8.42 1.48
CA PHE A 126 3.85 9.41 1.47
C PHE A 126 4.99 8.98 2.40
N VAL A 127 4.69 8.74 3.68
CA VAL A 127 5.71 8.33 4.66
C VAL A 127 6.31 6.97 4.30
N THR A 128 5.48 6.00 3.90
CA THR A 128 5.97 4.68 3.52
C THR A 128 6.94 4.75 2.35
N LEU A 129 6.60 5.45 1.26
CA LEU A 129 7.46 5.52 0.08
C LEU A 129 8.62 6.50 0.20
N SER A 130 8.57 7.40 1.18
CA SER A 130 9.73 8.22 1.58
C SER A 130 10.90 7.35 2.08
N ILE A 131 10.59 6.17 2.62
CA ILE A 131 11.54 5.27 3.27
C ILE A 131 11.72 3.99 2.43
N PHE A 132 10.64 3.26 2.16
CA PHE A 132 10.64 2.03 1.37
C PHE A 132 10.51 2.30 -0.13
N PRO A 133 11.30 1.66 -1.02
CA PRO A 133 12.42 0.78 -0.71
C PRO A 133 13.76 1.52 -0.59
N ALA A 134 13.87 2.77 -1.03
CA ALA A 134 15.15 3.41 -1.30
C ALA A 134 16.05 3.60 -0.06
N VAL A 135 15.50 4.05 1.07
CA VAL A 135 16.29 4.19 2.31
C VAL A 135 16.61 2.80 2.87
N GLN A 136 15.63 1.91 2.92
CA GLN A 136 15.81 0.56 3.49
C GLN A 136 16.74 -0.34 2.66
N ALA A 137 16.80 -0.17 1.34
CA ALA A 137 17.65 -0.96 0.46
C ALA A 137 19.13 -0.59 0.55
N ASP A 138 19.46 0.58 1.09
CA ASP A 138 20.81 1.05 1.36
C ASP A 138 21.15 0.94 2.87
N ILE A 139 20.35 0.21 3.65
CA ILE A 139 20.71 -0.19 5.03
C ILE A 139 21.57 -1.45 4.96
N ASN A 140 22.76 -1.37 5.53
CA ASN A 140 23.71 -2.47 5.57
C ASN A 140 23.51 -3.31 6.83
N ARG A 141 23.82 -4.60 6.69
CA ARG A 141 23.85 -5.55 7.78
C ARG A 141 24.95 -5.19 8.78
N SER A 142 24.63 -5.23 10.07
CA SER A 142 25.54 -4.81 11.14
C SER A 142 26.22 -6.01 11.83
N ASP A 143 25.48 -7.12 12.04
CA ASP A 143 25.99 -8.35 12.66
C ASP A 143 26.38 -9.41 11.59
N PRO A 144 27.66 -9.81 11.50
CA PRO A 144 28.13 -10.88 10.64
C PRO A 144 27.45 -12.25 10.86
N ASN A 145 26.90 -12.51 12.05
CA ASN A 145 26.23 -13.76 12.42
C ASN A 145 24.70 -13.72 12.27
N PHE A 146 24.15 -12.64 11.71
CA PHE A 146 22.72 -12.56 11.44
C PHE A 146 22.25 -13.73 10.54
N PHE A 147 21.01 -14.20 10.73
CA PHE A 147 20.51 -15.43 10.09
C PHE A 147 20.38 -15.34 8.55
N VAL A 148 20.46 -14.13 7.99
CA VAL A 148 20.42 -13.87 6.54
C VAL A 148 21.81 -13.48 6.05
N SER A 149 22.24 -14.07 4.93
CA SER A 149 23.48 -13.66 4.25
C SER A 149 23.40 -12.24 3.72
N ASP A 150 24.55 -11.61 3.54
CA ASP A 150 24.66 -10.22 3.06
C ASP A 150 23.93 -10.00 1.71
N GLU A 151 24.08 -10.95 0.78
CA GLU A 151 23.46 -10.92 -0.54
C GLU A 151 21.93 -10.99 -0.51
N LEU A 152 21.36 -11.65 0.50
CA LEU A 152 19.91 -11.82 0.66
C LEU A 152 19.32 -10.85 1.68
N TYR A 153 20.15 -10.09 2.39
CA TYR A 153 19.73 -9.24 3.50
C TYR A 153 18.65 -8.25 3.05
N VAL A 154 18.89 -7.50 1.98
CA VAL A 154 17.93 -6.53 1.45
C VAL A 154 16.68 -7.22 0.88
N SER A 155 16.85 -8.32 0.13
CA SER A 155 15.74 -9.08 -0.44
C SER A 155 14.77 -9.60 0.63
N VAL A 156 15.29 -10.08 1.76
CA VAL A 156 14.49 -10.64 2.86
C VAL A 156 13.97 -9.54 3.79
N THR A 157 14.85 -8.71 4.35
CA THR A 157 14.51 -7.77 5.43
C THR A 157 13.77 -6.52 4.93
N CYS A 158 13.96 -6.13 3.67
CA CYS A 158 13.28 -5.00 3.06
C CYS A 158 12.13 -5.49 2.18
N PHE A 159 12.41 -6.11 1.02
CA PHE A 159 11.37 -6.40 0.02
C PHE A 159 10.37 -7.47 0.46
N LEU A 160 10.83 -8.65 0.88
CA LEU A 160 9.94 -9.74 1.29
C LEU A 160 9.15 -9.36 2.54
N THR A 161 9.84 -8.84 3.55
CA THR A 161 9.23 -8.41 4.82
C THR A 161 8.17 -7.34 4.57
N PHE A 162 8.48 -6.30 3.80
CA PHE A 162 7.51 -5.24 3.53
C PHE A 162 6.24 -5.79 2.86
N ASN A 163 6.38 -6.60 1.82
CA ASN A 163 5.22 -7.10 1.08
C ASN A 163 4.35 -8.07 1.92
N ILE A 164 4.97 -9.03 2.62
CA ILE A 164 4.25 -9.97 3.50
C ILE A 164 3.57 -9.22 4.65
N CYS A 165 4.30 -8.34 5.34
CA CYS A 165 3.74 -7.60 6.47
C CYS A 165 2.65 -6.63 6.04
N ALA A 166 2.78 -5.97 4.88
CA ALA A 166 1.72 -5.13 4.33
C ALA A 166 0.47 -5.94 3.97
N LEU A 167 0.63 -7.14 3.40
CA LEU A 167 -0.47 -8.06 3.15
C LEU A 167 -1.16 -8.47 4.46
N ILE A 168 -0.39 -8.87 5.47
CA ILE A 168 -0.93 -9.18 6.82
C ILE A 168 -1.70 -7.98 7.37
N GLY A 169 -1.14 -6.77 7.28
CA GLY A 169 -1.81 -5.54 7.72
C GLY A 169 -3.15 -5.31 7.02
N SER A 170 -3.22 -5.51 5.71
CA SER A 170 -4.47 -5.39 4.97
C SER A 170 -5.48 -6.50 5.32
N ILE A 171 -5.04 -7.73 5.58
CA ILE A 171 -5.90 -8.79 6.11
C ILE A 171 -6.44 -8.41 7.48
N LEU A 172 -5.61 -7.89 8.38
CA LEU A 172 -6.04 -7.45 9.71
C LEU A 172 -7.14 -6.38 9.63
N SER A 173 -7.11 -5.52 8.60
CA SER A 173 -8.14 -4.49 8.41
C SER A 173 -9.53 -5.05 8.13
N THR A 174 -9.63 -6.27 7.60
CA THR A 174 -10.92 -6.94 7.34
C THR A 174 -11.48 -7.61 8.60
N LEU A 175 -10.60 -8.04 9.50
CA LEU A 175 -10.99 -8.66 10.79
C LEU A 175 -11.55 -7.62 11.77
N GLY A 176 -11.09 -6.37 11.69
CA GLY A 176 -11.61 -5.30 12.51
C GLY A 176 -11.01 -3.94 12.18
N SER A 177 -11.86 -2.92 12.16
CA SER A 177 -11.49 -1.55 11.86
C SER A 177 -11.32 -0.71 13.14
N TRP A 178 -10.07 -0.49 13.53
CA TRP A 178 -9.68 0.33 14.67
C TRP A 178 -8.41 1.10 14.32
N PRO A 179 -8.31 2.42 14.51
CA PRO A 179 -9.22 3.29 15.26
C PRO A 179 -10.41 3.80 14.43
N SER A 180 -11.37 4.43 15.12
CA SER A 180 -12.52 5.11 14.49
C SER A 180 -12.08 6.15 13.43
N PRO A 181 -12.91 6.46 12.40
CA PRO A 181 -12.55 7.40 11.33
C PRO A 181 -12.00 8.76 11.81
N LYS A 182 -12.48 9.25 12.96
CA LYS A 182 -12.03 10.51 13.57
C LYS A 182 -10.63 10.43 14.17
N TYR A 183 -10.24 9.26 14.69
CA TYR A 183 -8.96 9.06 15.39
C TYR A 183 -7.89 8.43 14.50
N LEU A 184 -8.23 7.99 13.28
CA LEU A 184 -7.29 7.37 12.35
C LEU A 184 -6.10 8.27 11.99
N VAL A 185 -6.28 9.59 12.01
CA VAL A 185 -5.22 10.57 11.74
C VAL A 185 -4.06 10.47 12.73
N ILE A 186 -4.33 10.09 14.00
CA ILE A 186 -3.32 10.05 15.06
C ILE A 186 -2.23 9.02 14.72
N PRO A 187 -2.53 7.71 14.55
CA PRO A 187 -1.50 6.75 14.19
C PRO A 187 -0.92 6.98 12.80
N VAL A 188 -1.67 7.55 11.85
CA VAL A 188 -1.16 7.90 10.52
C VAL A 188 -0.08 8.97 10.61
N VAL A 189 -0.31 10.03 11.38
CA VAL A 189 0.69 11.09 11.59
C VAL A 189 1.87 10.59 12.39
N MET A 190 1.66 9.73 13.40
CA MET A 190 2.76 9.10 14.16
C MET A 190 3.71 8.29 13.27
N ARG A 191 3.30 7.84 12.08
CA ARG A 191 4.19 7.18 11.11
C ARG A 191 5.39 8.06 10.74
N VAL A 192 5.29 9.39 10.84
CA VAL A 192 6.41 10.30 10.55
C VAL A 192 7.65 9.97 11.38
N LEU A 193 7.47 9.36 12.57
CA LEU A 193 8.56 8.91 13.44
C LEU A 193 9.40 7.78 12.84
N PHE A 194 8.87 7.05 11.84
CA PHE A 194 9.65 6.07 11.10
C PHE A 194 10.77 6.75 10.29
N ILE A 195 10.57 7.98 9.79
CA ILE A 195 11.57 8.68 8.98
C ILE A 195 12.88 8.87 9.77
N PRO A 196 12.92 9.56 10.93
CA PRO A 196 14.15 9.69 11.69
C PRO A 196 14.66 8.33 12.17
N PHE A 197 13.78 7.39 12.56
CA PHE A 197 14.19 6.04 12.98
C PHE A 197 15.04 5.33 11.90
N PHE A 198 14.60 5.28 10.65
CA PHE A 198 15.36 4.61 9.59
C PHE A 198 16.59 5.40 9.14
N LEU A 199 16.62 6.73 9.30
CA LEU A 199 17.81 7.53 9.02
C LEU A 199 18.93 7.31 10.05
N VAL A 200 18.59 7.00 11.30
CA VAL A 200 19.58 6.72 12.36
C VAL A 200 20.09 5.28 12.37
N CYS A 201 19.40 4.36 11.68
CA CYS A 201 19.88 2.99 11.40
C CYS A 201 21.17 3.01 10.56
N ASN A 202 21.73 1.82 10.31
CA ASN A 202 22.94 1.60 9.50
C ASN A 202 22.75 1.90 7.99
N TYR A 203 22.17 3.06 7.69
CA TYR A 203 21.93 3.61 6.35
C TYR A 203 23.21 4.23 5.76
N HIS A 204 23.63 3.72 4.61
CA HIS A 204 24.80 4.18 3.88
C HIS A 204 24.42 4.61 2.45
N PRO A 205 24.12 5.90 2.22
CA PRO A 205 23.80 6.38 0.89
C PRO A 205 25.01 6.20 -0.04
N ARG A 206 24.75 5.69 -1.25
CA ARG A 206 25.81 5.39 -2.23
C ARG A 206 26.59 6.65 -2.60
N LYS A 207 27.93 6.60 -2.42
CA LYS A 207 28.91 7.64 -2.82
C LYS A 207 28.89 8.94 -1.99
N LEU A 208 28.35 8.93 -0.78
CA LEU A 208 28.36 10.09 0.11
C LEU A 208 28.89 9.70 1.50
N GLU A 209 29.76 10.52 2.07
CA GLU A 209 30.19 10.38 3.46
C GLU A 209 29.09 10.91 4.38
N ARG A 210 28.55 10.01 5.20
CA ARG A 210 27.55 10.32 6.22
C ARG A 210 28.20 11.08 7.37
N LYS A 211 27.63 12.22 7.74
CA LYS A 211 28.04 13.01 8.93
C LYS A 211 27.17 12.75 10.16
N PHE A 212 26.00 12.16 9.96
CA PHE A 212 25.06 11.83 11.03
C PHE A 212 25.47 10.54 11.78
N PRO A 213 25.42 10.45 13.12
CA PRO A 213 25.84 9.24 13.84
C PRO A 213 24.91 8.06 13.61
N ILE A 214 25.45 6.84 13.64
CA ILE A 214 24.66 5.60 13.66
C ILE A 214 24.26 5.34 15.12
N LEU A 215 22.97 5.31 15.40
CA LEU A 215 22.46 5.07 16.76
C LEU A 215 21.86 3.67 16.92
N VAL A 216 21.49 3.03 15.81
CA VAL A 216 20.90 1.69 15.79
C VAL A 216 21.78 0.78 14.95
N GLU A 217 22.62 0.00 15.64
CA GLU A 217 23.52 -1.02 15.06
C GLU A 217 22.94 -2.44 15.18
N ASN A 218 21.71 -2.59 15.70
CA ASN A 218 21.09 -3.89 15.88
C ASN A 218 20.13 -4.21 14.72
N ASP A 219 20.48 -5.21 13.91
CA ASP A 219 19.69 -5.67 12.76
C ASP A 219 18.27 -6.11 13.15
N TRP A 220 18.06 -6.67 14.36
CA TRP A 220 16.73 -7.04 14.85
C TRP A 220 15.85 -5.83 15.15
N VAL A 221 16.44 -4.73 15.60
CA VAL A 221 15.72 -3.47 15.84
C VAL A 221 15.29 -2.86 14.50
N TYR A 222 16.20 -2.82 13.52
CA TYR A 222 15.85 -2.42 12.16
C TYR A 222 14.73 -3.31 11.58
N TRP A 223 14.88 -4.63 11.64
CA TRP A 223 13.95 -5.57 11.02
C TRP A 223 12.56 -5.52 11.67
N SER A 224 12.48 -5.41 12.99
CA SER A 224 11.21 -5.23 13.70
C SER A 224 10.55 -3.89 13.36
N GLY A 225 11.32 -2.81 13.22
CA GLY A 225 10.84 -1.52 12.73
C GLY A 225 10.31 -1.59 11.29
N ALA A 226 11.00 -2.30 10.40
CA ALA A 226 10.59 -2.54 9.02
C ALA A 226 9.25 -3.30 8.95
N ALA A 227 9.12 -4.38 9.73
CA ALA A 227 7.89 -5.13 9.84
C ALA A 227 6.74 -4.27 10.41
N ALA A 228 6.98 -3.51 11.47
CA ALA A 228 5.97 -2.62 12.07
C ALA A 228 5.50 -1.54 11.09
N MET A 229 6.41 -0.91 10.34
CA MET A 229 6.09 0.09 9.32
C MET A 229 5.23 -0.51 8.19
N ALA A 230 5.55 -1.74 7.77
CA ALA A 230 4.85 -2.45 6.72
C ALA A 230 3.43 -2.90 7.14
N VAL A 231 3.29 -3.53 8.31
CA VAL A 231 1.98 -3.92 8.87
C VAL A 231 1.10 -2.69 9.03
N SER A 232 1.62 -1.63 9.65
CA SER A 232 0.87 -0.39 9.83
C SER A 232 0.52 0.28 8.50
N SER A 233 1.38 0.16 7.46
CA SER A 233 1.09 0.70 6.13
C SER A 233 -0.12 0.01 5.53
N GLY A 234 -0.09 -1.33 5.44
CA GLY A 234 -1.17 -2.11 4.86
C GLY A 234 -2.48 -1.98 5.64
N TYR A 235 -2.40 -1.94 6.98
CA TYR A 235 -3.56 -1.78 7.83
C TYR A 235 -4.22 -0.41 7.68
N TYR A 236 -3.47 0.69 7.92
CA TYR A 236 -4.06 2.03 7.88
C TYR A 236 -4.45 2.47 6.47
N SER A 237 -3.75 2.02 5.41
CA SER A 237 -4.18 2.31 4.04
C SER A 237 -5.52 1.66 3.73
N SER A 238 -5.71 0.39 4.11
CA SER A 238 -6.97 -0.32 3.87
C SER A 238 -8.12 0.26 4.70
N VAL A 239 -7.86 0.59 5.98
CA VAL A 239 -8.86 1.22 6.85
C VAL A 239 -9.27 2.61 6.34
N ALA A 240 -8.30 3.44 5.92
CA ALA A 240 -8.59 4.78 5.38
C ALA A 240 -9.38 4.70 4.07
N MET A 241 -9.03 3.77 3.19
CA MET A 241 -9.77 3.51 1.94
C MET A 241 -11.21 3.08 2.21
N MET A 242 -11.44 2.25 3.21
CA MET A 242 -12.78 1.87 3.66
C MET A 242 -13.59 3.07 4.20
N TYR A 243 -12.95 3.98 4.94
CA TYR A 243 -13.66 5.13 5.52
C TYR A 243 -14.00 6.22 4.51
N CYS A 244 -13.32 6.26 3.37
CA CYS A 244 -13.58 7.25 2.32
C CYS A 244 -15.02 7.23 1.80
N PRO A 245 -15.57 6.10 1.28
CA PRO A 245 -16.97 6.02 0.85
C PRO A 245 -17.95 6.13 2.02
N GLY A 246 -17.57 5.70 3.23
CA GLY A 246 -18.41 5.79 4.43
C GLY A 246 -18.52 7.20 5.02
N SER A 247 -17.76 8.17 4.50
CA SER A 247 -17.81 9.57 4.95
C SER A 247 -18.86 10.40 4.19
N VAL A 248 -19.50 9.82 3.18
CA VAL A 248 -20.47 10.50 2.31
C VAL A 248 -21.75 9.67 2.20
N GLU A 249 -22.82 10.27 1.67
CA GLU A 249 -24.06 9.55 1.39
C GLU A 249 -23.84 8.40 0.38
N PRO A 250 -24.58 7.28 0.47
CA PRO A 250 -24.37 6.11 -0.39
C PRO A 250 -24.38 6.40 -1.90
N GLN A 251 -25.16 7.40 -2.32
CA GLN A 251 -25.24 7.87 -3.70
C GLN A 251 -23.91 8.46 -4.23
N TYR A 252 -23.03 8.94 -3.35
CA TYR A 252 -21.73 9.53 -3.69
C TYR A 252 -20.54 8.64 -3.29
N ALA A 253 -20.78 7.46 -2.71
CA ALA A 253 -19.74 6.56 -2.20
C ALA A 253 -18.70 6.19 -3.27
N SER A 254 -19.13 5.90 -4.50
CA SER A 254 -18.22 5.62 -5.62
C SER A 254 -17.30 6.81 -5.94
N THR A 255 -17.84 8.03 -5.92
CA THR A 255 -17.06 9.27 -6.15
C THR A 255 -16.05 9.52 -5.04
N ALA A 256 -16.43 9.31 -3.78
CA ALA A 256 -15.50 9.38 -2.66
C ALA A 256 -14.38 8.32 -2.76
N GLY A 257 -14.71 7.10 -3.19
CA GLY A 257 -13.72 6.05 -3.48
C GLY A 257 -12.70 6.49 -4.54
N MET A 258 -13.14 7.15 -5.62
CA MET A 258 -12.24 7.71 -6.63
C MET A 258 -11.29 8.78 -6.06
N PHE A 259 -11.78 9.68 -5.19
CA PHE A 259 -10.92 10.64 -4.51
C PHE A 259 -9.87 9.97 -3.60
N GLY A 260 -10.27 8.90 -2.90
CA GLY A 260 -9.34 8.08 -2.13
C GLY A 260 -8.24 7.49 -3.01
N ALA A 261 -8.59 6.88 -4.13
CA ALA A 261 -7.63 6.33 -5.10
C ALA A 261 -6.68 7.40 -5.67
N ALA A 262 -7.19 8.59 -6.00
CA ALA A 262 -6.36 9.71 -6.42
C ALA A 262 -5.40 10.18 -5.31
N SER A 263 -5.87 10.19 -4.07
CA SER A 263 -5.05 10.51 -2.89
C SER A 263 -3.91 9.51 -2.67
N LEU A 264 -4.16 8.22 -2.95
CA LEU A 264 -3.13 7.18 -2.93
C LEU A 264 -2.04 7.47 -3.96
N ILE A 265 -2.41 7.76 -5.21
CA ILE A 265 -1.43 8.01 -6.29
C ILE A 265 -0.60 9.27 -5.98
N SER A 266 -1.23 10.33 -5.50
CA SER A 266 -0.52 11.55 -5.11
C SER A 266 0.42 11.32 -3.91
N GLY A 267 0.02 10.49 -2.94
CA GLY A 267 0.89 10.07 -1.82
C GLY A 267 2.11 9.30 -2.30
N ILE A 268 1.93 8.39 -3.28
CA ILE A 268 3.03 7.65 -3.90
C ILE A 268 4.03 8.61 -4.56
N PHE A 269 3.53 9.52 -5.40
CA PHE A 269 4.36 10.49 -6.09
C PHE A 269 5.11 11.41 -5.12
N GLY A 270 4.40 11.95 -4.13
CA GLY A 270 4.97 12.82 -3.11
C GLY A 270 6.06 12.12 -2.29
N GLY A 271 5.81 10.87 -1.87
CA GLY A 271 6.77 10.07 -1.12
C GLY A 271 8.06 9.83 -1.90
N ILE A 272 7.94 9.37 -3.16
CA ILE A 272 9.11 9.13 -4.04
C ILE A 272 9.93 10.41 -4.24
N MET A 273 9.28 11.55 -4.44
CA MET A 273 9.98 12.84 -4.58
C MET A 273 10.69 13.25 -3.28
N PHE A 274 10.06 13.01 -2.13
CA PHE A 274 10.65 13.31 -0.83
C PHE A 274 11.85 12.41 -0.49
N THR A 275 11.84 11.15 -0.94
CA THR A 275 12.97 10.22 -0.81
C THR A 275 14.28 10.79 -1.37
N LEU A 276 14.21 11.60 -2.44
CA LEU A 276 15.38 12.24 -3.05
C LEU A 276 16.09 13.21 -2.10
N LEU A 277 15.43 13.66 -1.03
CA LEU A 277 16.00 14.51 0.00
C LEU A 277 16.74 13.72 1.08
N MET A 278 16.46 12.43 1.26
CA MET A 278 17.03 11.60 2.35
C MET A 278 18.57 11.57 2.36
N PRO A 279 19.27 11.35 1.23
CA PRO A 279 20.74 11.39 1.22
C PRO A 279 21.30 12.76 1.57
N LYS A 280 20.60 13.84 1.21
CA LYS A 280 21.00 15.21 1.53
C LYS A 280 20.87 15.51 3.02
N LEU A 281 19.82 15.01 3.67
CA LEU A 281 19.61 15.21 5.11
C LEU A 281 20.74 14.59 5.94
N VAL A 282 21.18 13.38 5.58
CA VAL A 282 22.23 12.62 6.29
C VAL A 282 23.64 13.17 6.04
N THR A 283 23.83 13.96 4.98
CA THR A 283 25.13 14.54 4.60
C THR A 283 25.30 16.01 5.02
N LEU A 284 24.21 16.79 5.06
CA LEU A 284 24.24 18.22 5.37
C LEU A 284 24.15 18.51 6.87
N ILE A 285 23.54 17.63 7.66
CA ILE A 285 23.41 17.82 9.10
C ILE A 285 24.72 17.41 9.76
N GLU A 286 25.60 18.40 9.98
CA GLU A 286 26.73 18.28 10.89
C GLU A 286 26.20 18.20 12.32
N TRP A 287 26.30 17.01 12.91
CA TRP A 287 25.96 16.81 14.31
C TRP A 287 27.22 17.06 15.14
N ASN A 288 27.41 18.31 15.56
CA ASN A 288 28.43 18.64 16.56
C ASN A 288 27.90 18.23 17.94
N ILE A 289 28.38 17.10 18.45
CA ILE A 289 28.37 16.78 19.89
C ILE A 289 29.80 16.70 20.37
#